data_AF-A0A2H1JSL9-F1
#
_entry.id   AF-A0A2H1JSL9-F1
#
_cell.length_a   1.000
_cell.length_b   1.000
_cell.length_c   1.000
_cell.angle_alpha   90.00
_cell.angle_beta   90.00
_cell.angle_gamma   90.00
#
_symmetry.space_group_name_H-M   'P 1'
#
loop_
_entity.id
_entity.type
_entity.pdbx_description
1 polymer ?
#
loop_
_entity_poly.entity_id
_entity_poly.type
_entity_poly.pdbx_seq_one_letter_code
_entity_poly.pdbx_strand_id
1 'polypeptide(L)'
;MGETVRIAQVRIDHADKVLFGPDGPPVTKADLARYCADIAEAMLPHTRGRPISMERFPHGIDGESFFEKRAPAYLPDFVHRVRVDVETEHRSQDQVAIDNTQTLVYLADQACLTPHTWLSTAADLERPDQLLVDLDPTVPGLEAVRRATTMVGNLCEDLGLTAFVKTTGSRGYHAMIPLRPDHDFDAVRDFAHRFAEVLVARDRDLLTTAARKAKRGDRVYLDVARNAYAQTAVPPFAVRARPGAPVSMPITWDEVDTVAPQEFTIASAARRVKTHGDPWAGIARHRQGLSRAMERLERLSGT
;
A
#
# COMPACT_ATOMS: atom_id res chain seq x y z
N MET A 1 -19.25 -23.18 -19.45
CA MET A 1 -19.01 -23.37 -18.00
C MET A 1 -17.50 -23.23 -17.82
N GLY A 2 -17.04 -22.18 -17.15
CA GLY A 2 -15.60 -21.88 -17.04
C GLY A 2 -14.85 -22.92 -16.19
N GLU A 3 -13.53 -22.97 -16.32
CA GLU A 3 -12.70 -23.90 -15.55
C GLU A 3 -12.86 -23.59 -14.05
N THR A 4 -12.84 -24.62 -13.20
CA THR A 4 -12.89 -24.46 -11.73
C THR A 4 -11.72 -25.19 -11.12
N VAL A 5 -10.94 -24.50 -10.30
CA VAL A 5 -9.78 -25.07 -9.60
C VAL A 5 -9.88 -24.83 -8.10
N ARG A 6 -9.08 -25.55 -7.30
CA ARG A 6 -8.96 -25.33 -5.86
C ARG A 6 -7.54 -24.91 -5.51
N ILE A 7 -7.38 -23.74 -4.91
CA ILE A 7 -6.09 -23.16 -4.51
C ILE A 7 -6.20 -22.78 -3.03
N ALA A 8 -5.23 -23.21 -2.20
CA ALA A 8 -5.27 -23.00 -0.74
C ALA A 8 -6.65 -23.35 -0.10
N GLN A 9 -7.25 -24.47 -0.53
CA GLN A 9 -8.58 -24.94 -0.11
C GLN A 9 -9.77 -24.07 -0.54
N VAL A 10 -9.55 -22.97 -1.26
CA VAL A 10 -10.59 -22.08 -1.81
C VAL A 10 -10.92 -22.50 -3.24
N ARG A 11 -12.23 -22.52 -3.58
CA ARG A 11 -12.71 -22.77 -4.95
C ARG A 11 -12.59 -21.49 -5.77
N ILE A 12 -12.00 -21.59 -6.96
CA ILE A 12 -11.84 -20.48 -7.91
C ILE A 12 -12.70 -20.77 -9.13
N ASP A 13 -13.75 -19.97 -9.36
CA ASP A 13 -14.73 -20.18 -10.43
C ASP A 13 -14.36 -19.40 -11.70
N HIS A 14 -14.48 -19.94 -12.92
CA HIS A 14 -13.96 -19.26 -14.13
C HIS A 14 -12.45 -18.96 -14.00
N ALA A 15 -11.71 -19.98 -13.60
CA ALA A 15 -10.29 -19.93 -13.30
C ALA A 15 -9.45 -19.47 -14.50
N ASP A 16 -9.89 -19.81 -15.71
CA ASP A 16 -9.30 -19.44 -17.01
C ASP A 16 -9.58 -18.00 -17.44
N LYS A 17 -10.43 -17.27 -16.70
CA LYS A 17 -10.77 -15.88 -17.02
C LYS A 17 -9.53 -14.99 -16.97
N VAL A 18 -9.21 -14.35 -18.09
CA VAL A 18 -8.14 -13.35 -18.18
C VAL A 18 -8.56 -12.08 -17.45
N LEU A 19 -7.73 -11.63 -16.51
CA LEU A 19 -7.93 -10.40 -15.72
C LEU A 19 -6.98 -9.27 -16.16
N PHE A 20 -5.84 -9.60 -16.76
CA PHE A 20 -4.89 -8.63 -17.32
C PHE A 20 -4.69 -8.93 -18.80
N GLY A 21 -5.02 -7.95 -19.65
CA GLY A 21 -5.09 -8.04 -21.11
C GLY A 21 -3.75 -8.09 -21.87
N PRO A 22 -3.74 -7.80 -23.19
CA PRO A 22 -2.68 -8.20 -24.13
C PRO A 22 -1.38 -7.39 -24.06
N ASP A 23 -1.36 -6.23 -23.38
CA ASP A 23 -0.16 -5.38 -23.24
C ASP A 23 0.89 -5.95 -22.27
N GLY A 24 0.84 -7.27 -22.04
CA GLY A 24 1.75 -8.08 -21.26
C GLY A 24 1.37 -9.57 -21.36
N PRO A 25 2.08 -10.48 -20.68
CA PRO A 25 1.66 -11.87 -20.57
C PRO A 25 0.25 -11.94 -19.94
N PRO A 26 -0.70 -12.67 -20.54
CA PRO A 26 -2.04 -12.77 -19.99
C PRO A 26 -1.97 -13.38 -18.60
N VAL A 27 -2.67 -12.74 -17.65
CA VAL A 27 -2.80 -13.25 -16.28
C VAL A 27 -4.25 -13.64 -16.07
N THR A 28 -4.46 -14.92 -15.79
CA THR A 28 -5.78 -15.46 -15.46
C THR A 28 -6.12 -15.27 -13.99
N LYS A 29 -7.39 -15.48 -13.65
CA LYS A 29 -7.83 -15.50 -12.25
C LYS A 29 -7.14 -16.59 -11.44
N ALA A 30 -6.89 -17.75 -12.04
CA ALA A 30 -6.11 -18.82 -11.41
C ALA A 30 -4.67 -18.37 -11.10
N ASP A 31 -4.02 -17.65 -12.02
CA ASP A 31 -2.65 -17.16 -11.83
C ASP A 31 -2.58 -16.16 -10.67
N LEU A 32 -3.53 -15.23 -10.61
CA LEU A 32 -3.63 -14.28 -9.49
C LEU A 32 -3.85 -15.02 -8.16
N ALA A 33 -4.75 -16.01 -8.13
CA ALA A 33 -5.01 -16.81 -6.94
C ALA A 33 -3.78 -17.62 -6.49
N ARG A 34 -2.99 -18.17 -7.43
CA ARG A 34 -1.72 -18.86 -7.12
C ARG A 34 -0.69 -17.89 -6.56
N TYR A 35 -0.54 -16.72 -7.19
CA TYR A 35 0.34 -15.67 -6.67
C TYR A 35 -0.01 -15.28 -5.23
N CYS A 36 -1.31 -15.07 -4.96
CA CYS A 36 -1.82 -14.80 -3.62
C CYS A 36 -1.45 -15.91 -2.61
N ALA A 37 -1.54 -17.18 -3.01
CA ALA A 37 -1.11 -18.29 -2.15
C ALA A 37 0.41 -18.29 -1.90
N ASP A 38 1.20 -18.08 -2.96
CA ASP A 38 2.66 -18.12 -2.91
C ASP A 38 3.25 -16.96 -2.07
N ILE A 39 2.60 -15.79 -2.07
CA ILE A 39 3.08 -14.59 -1.37
C ILE A 39 2.53 -14.44 0.05
N ALA A 40 1.55 -15.28 0.44
CA ALA A 40 0.79 -15.08 1.67
C ALA A 40 1.68 -14.99 2.92
N GLU A 41 2.71 -15.83 3.04
CA GLU A 41 3.60 -15.79 4.21
C GLU A 41 4.29 -14.43 4.38
N ALA A 42 4.71 -13.80 3.27
CA ALA A 42 5.34 -12.48 3.27
C ALA A 42 4.32 -11.33 3.39
N MET A 43 3.12 -11.47 2.81
CA MET A 43 2.11 -10.41 2.79
C MET A 43 1.31 -10.30 4.09
N LEU A 44 0.98 -11.42 4.73
CA LEU A 44 0.10 -11.45 5.89
C LEU A 44 0.59 -10.63 7.10
N PRO A 45 1.90 -10.56 7.42
CA PRO A 45 2.40 -9.67 8.48
C PRO A 45 2.04 -8.19 8.25
N HIS A 46 1.84 -7.77 7.01
CA HIS A 46 1.55 -6.39 6.64
C HIS A 46 0.04 -6.09 6.55
N THR A 47 -0.81 -7.11 6.39
CA THR A 47 -2.27 -6.94 6.21
C THR A 47 -3.11 -7.37 7.40
N ARG A 48 -2.57 -8.22 8.28
CA ARG A 48 -3.34 -8.82 9.37
C ARG A 48 -3.94 -7.76 10.31
N GLY A 49 -5.21 -7.93 10.63
CA GLY A 49 -5.99 -7.06 11.49
C GLY A 49 -6.34 -5.71 10.85
N ARG A 50 -5.93 -5.44 9.61
CA ARG A 50 -6.22 -4.17 8.94
C ARG A 50 -7.51 -4.31 8.13
N PRO A 51 -8.53 -3.45 8.38
CA PRO A 51 -9.66 -3.33 7.47
C PRO A 51 -9.18 -2.95 6.07
N ILE A 52 -9.87 -3.43 5.03
CA ILE A 52 -9.52 -3.13 3.64
C ILE A 52 -10.68 -2.50 2.86
N SER A 53 -10.31 -1.67 1.89
CA SER A 53 -11.13 -1.39 0.71
C SER A 53 -10.69 -2.31 -0.43
N MET A 54 -11.65 -2.90 -1.14
CA MET A 54 -11.40 -3.83 -2.25
C MET A 54 -11.60 -3.12 -3.58
N GLU A 55 -10.56 -3.04 -4.40
CA GLU A 55 -10.68 -2.56 -5.79
C GLU A 55 -10.92 -3.75 -6.72
N ARG A 56 -12.16 -3.87 -7.22
CA ARG A 56 -12.63 -5.06 -7.93
C ARG A 56 -12.77 -4.79 -9.42
N PHE A 57 -12.35 -5.77 -10.23
CA PHE A 57 -12.38 -5.76 -11.69
C PHE A 57 -13.03 -7.05 -12.20
N PRO A 58 -14.38 -7.18 -12.10
CA PRO A 58 -15.05 -8.42 -12.46
C PRO A 58 -14.76 -8.87 -13.88
N HIS A 59 -14.45 -7.96 -14.80
CA HIS A 59 -14.17 -8.23 -16.22
C HIS A 59 -12.70 -7.97 -16.61
N GLY A 60 -11.78 -7.91 -15.64
CA GLY A 60 -10.39 -7.57 -15.88
C GLY A 60 -10.12 -6.06 -15.99
N ILE A 61 -8.85 -5.69 -16.12
CA ILE A 61 -8.38 -4.29 -16.07
C ILE A 61 -8.92 -3.40 -17.20
N ASP A 62 -9.34 -4.01 -18.31
CA ASP A 62 -9.91 -3.30 -19.47
C ASP A 62 -11.42 -3.05 -19.32
N GLY A 63 -12.04 -3.62 -18.28
CA GLY A 63 -13.45 -3.45 -17.95
C GLY A 63 -13.70 -2.41 -16.86
N GLU A 64 -14.97 -2.30 -16.46
CA GLU A 64 -15.35 -1.44 -15.33
C GLU A 64 -14.81 -1.97 -14.00
N SER A 65 -14.49 -1.03 -13.11
CA SER A 65 -14.03 -1.30 -11.76
C SER A 65 -14.86 -0.57 -10.72
N PHE A 66 -14.83 -1.08 -9.49
CA PHE A 66 -15.47 -0.42 -8.36
C PHE A 66 -14.70 -0.67 -7.06
N PHE A 67 -14.87 0.26 -6.12
CA PHE A 67 -14.36 0.12 -4.76
C PHE A 67 -15.47 -0.39 -3.84
N GLU A 68 -15.20 -1.50 -3.15
CA GLU A 68 -16.10 -2.10 -2.17
C GLU A 68 -15.44 -2.07 -0.79
N LYS A 69 -15.97 -1.23 0.10
CA LYS A 69 -15.50 -1.12 1.49
C LYS A 69 -16.25 -2.07 2.42
N ARG A 70 -17.56 -2.22 2.18
CA ARG A 70 -18.44 -3.01 3.03
C ARG A 70 -18.23 -4.49 2.75
N ALA A 71 -18.03 -5.26 3.81
CA ALA A 71 -18.00 -6.72 3.76
C ALA A 71 -19.34 -7.27 3.23
N PRO A 72 -19.33 -8.08 2.16
CA PRO A 72 -20.54 -8.74 1.67
C PRO A 72 -21.19 -9.64 2.74
N ALA A 73 -22.51 -9.82 2.67
CA ALA A 73 -23.22 -10.65 3.64
C ALA A 73 -22.80 -12.14 3.56
N TYR A 74 -22.48 -12.61 2.36
CA TYR A 74 -22.22 -14.01 2.01
C TYR A 74 -20.75 -14.44 2.12
N LEU A 75 -19.91 -13.72 2.87
CA LEU A 75 -18.51 -14.09 3.02
C LEU A 75 -18.34 -15.46 3.71
N PRO A 76 -17.38 -16.29 3.27
CA PRO A 76 -17.03 -17.54 3.95
C PRO A 76 -16.56 -17.32 5.40
N ASP A 77 -16.73 -18.33 6.26
CA ASP A 77 -16.41 -18.26 7.69
C ASP A 77 -14.93 -17.93 8.00
N PHE A 78 -14.01 -18.29 7.10
CA PHE A 78 -12.59 -17.98 7.26
C PHE A 78 -12.25 -16.51 6.97
N VAL A 79 -13.20 -15.72 6.43
CA VAL A 79 -12.99 -14.31 6.13
C VAL A 79 -13.38 -13.47 7.36
N HIS A 80 -12.36 -12.94 8.04
CA HIS A 80 -12.56 -12.06 9.19
C HIS A 80 -13.15 -10.71 8.76
N ARG A 81 -14.06 -10.21 9.60
CA ARG A 81 -14.72 -8.91 9.46
C ARG A 81 -14.33 -8.00 10.61
N VAL A 82 -13.94 -6.78 10.29
CA VAL A 82 -13.67 -5.73 11.27
C VAL A 82 -14.78 -4.70 11.20
N ARG A 83 -15.45 -4.48 12.33
CA ARG A 83 -16.44 -3.41 12.51
C ARG A 83 -15.71 -2.07 12.58
N VAL A 84 -16.05 -1.15 11.68
CA VAL A 84 -15.48 0.21 11.64
C VAL A 84 -16.58 1.25 11.67
N ASP A 85 -16.27 2.43 12.18
CA ASP A 85 -17.17 3.57 12.15
C ASP A 85 -17.01 4.38 10.87
N VAL A 86 -18.14 4.81 10.33
CA VAL A 86 -18.21 5.72 9.18
C VAL A 86 -18.69 7.05 9.72
N GLU A 87 -17.74 7.88 10.16
CA GLU A 87 -18.00 9.14 10.86
C GLU A 87 -18.99 10.05 10.11
N THR A 88 -18.83 10.14 8.79
CA THR A 88 -19.68 10.97 7.92
C THR A 88 -21.14 10.52 7.86
N GLU A 89 -21.42 9.26 8.23
CA GLU A 89 -22.73 8.65 8.16
C GLU A 89 -23.28 8.29 9.55
N HIS A 90 -22.54 8.60 10.63
CA HIS A 90 -22.87 8.26 12.02
C HIS A 90 -23.35 6.81 12.19
N ARG A 91 -22.72 5.87 11.48
CA ARG A 91 -23.04 4.45 11.52
C ARG A 91 -21.77 3.62 11.44
N SER A 92 -21.88 2.37 11.87
CA SER A 92 -20.79 1.41 11.70
C SER A 92 -21.07 0.46 10.54
N GLN A 93 -20.02 -0.10 9.95
CA GLN A 93 -20.10 -1.16 8.97
C GLN A 93 -18.98 -2.18 9.15
N ASP A 94 -19.20 -3.40 8.67
CA ASP A 94 -18.13 -4.40 8.62
C ASP A 94 -17.30 -4.19 7.34
N GLN A 95 -15.98 -4.28 7.46
CA GLN A 95 -15.04 -4.39 6.35
C GLN A 95 -14.25 -5.70 6.45
N VAL A 96 -13.68 -6.17 5.34
CA VAL A 96 -12.86 -7.39 5.33
C VAL A 96 -11.47 -7.11 5.94
N ALA A 97 -10.89 -8.10 6.62
CA ALA A 97 -9.46 -8.12 6.98
C ALA A 97 -8.76 -9.35 6.40
N ILE A 98 -7.54 -9.18 5.90
CA ILE A 98 -6.75 -10.25 5.28
C ILE A 98 -5.82 -10.86 6.33
N ASP A 99 -6.36 -11.85 7.07
CA ASP A 99 -5.67 -12.44 8.22
C ASP A 99 -5.05 -13.81 7.94
N ASN A 100 -5.45 -14.44 6.83
CA ASN A 100 -5.01 -15.77 6.43
C ASN A 100 -4.93 -15.89 4.89
N THR A 101 -4.25 -16.95 4.44
CA THR A 101 -4.05 -17.25 3.02
C THR A 101 -5.37 -17.46 2.27
N GLN A 102 -6.36 -18.09 2.92
CA GLN A 102 -7.65 -18.38 2.28
C GLN A 102 -8.39 -17.10 1.93
N THR A 103 -8.38 -16.09 2.81
CA THR A 103 -8.96 -14.77 2.53
C THR A 103 -8.27 -14.12 1.33
N LEU A 104 -6.93 -14.12 1.28
CA LEU A 104 -6.19 -13.51 0.17
C LEU A 104 -6.54 -14.18 -1.18
N VAL A 105 -6.58 -15.51 -1.20
CA VAL A 105 -6.97 -16.30 -2.40
C VAL A 105 -8.44 -16.10 -2.77
N TYR A 106 -9.33 -16.01 -1.78
CA TYR A 106 -10.75 -15.72 -1.99
C TYR A 106 -10.96 -14.33 -2.60
N LEU A 107 -10.21 -13.32 -2.16
CA LEU A 107 -10.29 -11.98 -2.77
C LEU A 107 -9.90 -11.99 -4.25
N ALA A 108 -8.90 -12.80 -4.64
CA ALA A 108 -8.56 -13.02 -6.05
C ALA A 108 -9.72 -13.65 -6.83
N ASP A 109 -10.42 -14.64 -6.26
CA ASP A 109 -11.62 -15.23 -6.86
C ASP A 109 -12.75 -14.19 -7.06
N GLN A 110 -12.88 -13.27 -6.11
CA GLN A 110 -13.82 -12.15 -6.17
C GLN A 110 -13.36 -11.01 -7.12
N ALA A 111 -12.28 -11.23 -7.87
CA ALA A 111 -11.67 -10.26 -8.78
C ALA A 111 -11.24 -8.96 -8.09
N CYS A 112 -10.93 -9.01 -6.79
CA CYS A 112 -10.25 -7.93 -6.09
C CYS A 112 -8.77 -7.95 -6.48
N LEU A 113 -8.39 -7.10 -7.45
CA LEU A 113 -7.02 -7.04 -7.94
C LEU A 113 -6.11 -6.31 -6.96
N THR A 114 -6.61 -5.25 -6.34
CA THR A 114 -5.82 -4.41 -5.45
C THR A 114 -6.57 -4.19 -4.14
N PRO A 115 -6.20 -4.90 -3.04
CA PRO A 115 -6.65 -4.54 -1.72
C PRO A 115 -5.93 -3.26 -1.25
N HIS A 116 -6.64 -2.41 -0.51
CA HIS A 116 -6.08 -1.22 0.12
C HIS A 116 -6.34 -1.28 1.62
N THR A 117 -5.29 -1.35 2.43
CA THR A 117 -5.36 -1.50 3.89
C THR A 117 -5.42 -0.15 4.59
N TRP A 118 -6.12 -0.09 5.72
CA TRP A 118 -5.98 1.02 6.67
C TRP A 118 -4.56 1.09 7.25
N LEU A 119 -4.17 2.24 7.78
CA LEU A 119 -2.89 2.45 8.49
C LEU A 119 -2.96 2.10 9.99
N SER A 120 -4.14 1.73 10.49
CA SER A 120 -4.37 1.19 11.83
C SER A 120 -4.83 -0.28 11.75
N THR A 121 -5.01 -0.92 12.91
CA THR A 121 -5.49 -2.31 13.01
C THR A 121 -6.76 -2.36 13.86
N ALA A 122 -7.49 -3.47 13.80
CA ALA A 122 -8.67 -3.71 14.61
C ALA A 122 -8.41 -3.67 16.14
N ALA A 123 -7.15 -3.71 16.58
CA ALA A 123 -6.80 -3.57 17.99
C ALA A 123 -6.99 -2.13 18.50
N ASP A 124 -6.76 -1.13 17.64
CA ASP A 124 -7.05 0.28 17.90
C ASP A 124 -7.21 0.96 16.53
N LEU A 125 -8.46 1.23 16.14
CA LEU A 125 -8.78 1.79 14.83
C LEU A 125 -8.49 3.29 14.76
N GLU A 126 -8.35 3.99 15.89
CA GLU A 126 -8.15 5.45 15.96
C GLU A 126 -6.67 5.82 15.99
N ARG A 127 -5.81 4.89 16.43
CA ARG A 127 -4.35 5.11 16.54
C ARG A 127 -3.59 4.31 15.48
N PRO A 128 -3.11 4.95 14.40
CA PRO A 128 -2.36 4.25 13.37
C PRO A 128 -1.02 3.72 13.90
N ASP A 129 -0.62 2.55 13.42
CA ASP A 129 0.70 1.97 13.66
C ASP A 129 1.64 2.13 12.46
N GLN A 130 1.23 2.95 11.47
CA GLN A 130 1.98 3.28 10.26
C GLN A 130 1.75 4.74 9.87
N LEU A 131 2.82 5.41 9.46
CA LEU A 131 2.76 6.65 8.67
C LEU A 131 3.22 6.34 7.25
N LEU A 132 2.60 7.00 6.27
CA LEU A 132 2.92 6.84 4.85
C LEU A 132 3.23 8.18 4.18
N VAL A 133 4.30 8.22 3.40
CA VAL A 133 4.56 9.28 2.41
C VAL A 133 4.53 8.63 1.02
N ASP A 134 3.56 9.00 0.19
CA ASP A 134 3.47 8.56 -1.20
C ASP A 134 4.10 9.61 -2.12
N LEU A 135 5.11 9.20 -2.90
CA LEU A 135 5.86 10.07 -3.80
C LEU A 135 5.39 9.83 -5.24
N ASP A 136 4.55 10.73 -5.77
CA ASP A 136 3.99 10.62 -7.12
C ASP A 136 4.64 11.65 -8.07
N PRO A 137 5.42 11.21 -9.07
CA PRO A 137 5.98 12.12 -10.06
C PRO A 137 4.89 12.69 -10.98
N THR A 138 5.00 13.96 -11.32
CA THR A 138 4.09 14.61 -12.28
C THR A 138 4.56 14.42 -13.73
N VAL A 139 5.87 14.27 -13.94
CA VAL A 139 6.50 14.10 -15.27
C VAL A 139 7.15 12.72 -15.43
N PRO A 140 7.40 12.26 -16.68
CA PRO A 140 8.17 11.05 -16.94
C PRO A 140 9.61 11.13 -16.42
N GLY A 141 10.23 9.98 -16.20
CA GLY A 141 11.59 9.87 -15.67
C GLY A 141 11.61 9.48 -14.19
N LEU A 142 12.73 8.90 -13.75
CA LEU A 142 12.88 8.38 -12.39
C LEU A 142 13.77 9.24 -11.48
N GLU A 143 14.58 10.12 -12.05
CA GLU A 143 15.57 10.90 -11.32
C GLU A 143 14.93 11.74 -10.21
N ALA A 144 13.91 12.54 -10.56
CA ALA A 144 13.23 13.42 -9.61
C ALA A 144 12.60 12.63 -8.45
N VAL A 145 11.88 11.54 -8.75
CA VAL A 145 11.19 10.74 -7.71
C VAL A 145 12.18 9.94 -6.85
N ARG A 146 13.32 9.48 -7.40
CA ARG A 146 14.40 8.85 -6.63
C ARG A 146 15.04 9.84 -5.67
N ARG A 147 15.43 11.02 -6.18
CA ARG A 147 15.98 12.10 -5.35
C ARG A 147 15.01 12.50 -4.23
N ALA A 148 13.72 12.64 -4.54
CA ALA A 148 12.68 12.91 -3.55
C ALA A 148 12.56 11.79 -2.49
N THR A 149 12.66 10.52 -2.92
CA THR A 149 12.60 9.35 -2.02
C THR A 149 13.79 9.34 -1.06
N THR A 150 15.00 9.62 -1.56
CA THR A 150 16.21 9.76 -0.73
C THR A 150 16.08 10.91 0.27
N MET A 151 15.52 12.06 -0.14
CA MET A 151 15.27 13.17 0.79
C MET A 151 14.32 12.80 1.93
N VAL A 152 13.29 11.99 1.66
CA VAL A 152 12.38 11.45 2.69
C VAL A 152 13.15 10.54 3.65
N GLY A 153 13.99 9.64 3.14
CA GLY A 153 14.84 8.77 3.96
C GLY A 153 15.76 9.56 4.89
N ASN A 154 16.49 10.53 4.35
CA ASN A 154 17.41 11.38 5.12
C ASN A 154 16.68 12.18 6.21
N LEU A 155 15.50 12.74 5.92
CA LEU A 155 14.72 13.43 6.96
C LEU A 155 14.21 12.46 8.03
N CYS A 156 13.86 11.22 7.68
CA CYS A 156 13.54 10.21 8.70
C CYS A 156 14.74 9.96 9.62
N GLU A 157 15.95 9.82 9.07
CA GLU A 157 17.17 9.65 9.85
C GLU A 157 17.45 10.85 10.78
N ASP A 158 17.34 12.09 10.27
CA ASP A 158 17.46 13.32 11.06
C ASP A 158 16.52 13.30 12.27
N LEU A 159 15.29 12.81 12.07
CA LEU A 159 14.24 12.73 13.09
C LEU A 159 14.39 11.50 14.00
N GLY A 160 15.33 10.60 13.72
CA GLY A 160 15.50 9.34 14.46
C GLY A 160 14.40 8.32 14.18
N LEU A 161 13.76 8.44 13.01
CA LEU A 161 12.76 7.52 12.50
C LEU A 161 13.39 6.50 11.55
N THR A 162 12.90 5.27 11.57
CA THR A 162 13.27 4.26 10.56
C THR A 162 12.17 4.16 9.51
N ALA A 163 12.50 4.51 8.26
CA ALA A 163 11.58 4.36 7.14
C ALA A 163 11.89 3.12 6.30
N PHE A 164 10.85 2.55 5.71
CA PHE A 164 10.88 1.39 4.83
C PHE A 164 10.30 1.78 3.48
N VAL A 165 10.96 1.40 2.39
CA VAL A 165 10.58 1.82 1.03
C VAL A 165 10.04 0.66 0.20
N LYS A 166 9.02 0.95 -0.62
CA LYS A 166 8.47 0.01 -1.59
C LYS A 166 8.15 0.70 -2.90
N THR A 167 8.23 -0.04 -3.99
CA THR A 167 7.65 0.40 -5.26
C THR A 167 6.13 0.49 -5.12
N THR A 168 5.52 1.43 -5.83
CA THR A 168 4.06 1.51 -5.86
C THR A 168 3.44 0.44 -6.77
N GLY A 169 4.19 -0.12 -7.73
CA GLY A 169 3.60 -0.79 -8.90
C GLY A 169 2.91 0.19 -9.85
N SER A 170 3.19 1.50 -9.73
CA SER A 170 2.62 2.58 -10.53
C SER A 170 3.71 3.52 -11.04
N ARG A 171 3.93 4.70 -10.47
CA ARG A 171 4.90 5.67 -11.03
C ARG A 171 5.96 6.13 -10.05
N GLY A 172 5.80 5.83 -8.76
CA GLY A 172 6.75 6.26 -7.75
C GLY A 172 6.88 5.25 -6.62
N TYR A 173 7.27 5.76 -5.45
CA TYR A 173 7.60 4.96 -4.27
C TYR A 173 6.73 5.37 -3.09
N HIS A 174 6.56 4.44 -2.17
CA HIS A 174 6.01 4.70 -0.85
C HIS A 174 7.13 4.57 0.17
N ALA A 175 7.26 5.57 1.04
CA ALA A 175 8.04 5.46 2.27
C ALA A 175 7.08 5.28 3.45
N MET A 176 7.23 4.17 4.18
CA MET A 176 6.41 3.80 5.31
C MET A 176 7.24 3.81 6.60
N ILE A 177 6.69 4.42 7.64
CA ILE A 177 7.33 4.50 8.95
C ILE A 177 6.46 3.72 9.95
N PRO A 178 6.96 2.62 10.53
CA PRO A 178 6.23 1.87 11.56
C PRO A 178 6.20 2.68 12.87
N LEU A 179 5.01 2.85 13.41
CA LEU A 179 4.77 3.58 14.65
C LEU A 179 4.33 2.65 15.77
N ARG A 180 4.59 3.06 17.01
CA ARG A 180 3.77 2.60 18.13
C ARG A 180 2.43 3.36 18.03
N PRO A 181 1.28 2.69 18.25
CA PRO A 181 -0.03 3.34 18.17
C PRO A 181 -0.29 4.17 19.43
N ASP A 182 0.54 5.19 19.69
CA ASP A 182 0.47 6.09 20.85
C ASP A 182 -0.17 7.46 20.52
N HIS A 183 -0.38 7.76 19.23
CA HIS A 183 -1.02 9.00 18.73
C HIS A 183 -2.21 8.64 17.84
N ASP A 184 -3.22 9.52 17.80
CA ASP A 184 -4.35 9.39 16.88
C ASP A 184 -4.00 9.81 15.45
N PHE A 185 -4.92 9.57 14.51
CA PHE A 185 -4.74 9.95 13.11
C PHE A 185 -4.49 11.44 12.90
N ASP A 186 -5.12 12.33 13.67
CA ASP A 186 -4.96 13.78 13.49
C ASP A 186 -3.54 14.22 13.84
N ALA A 187 -3.00 13.76 14.98
CA ALA A 187 -1.63 14.05 15.38
C ALA A 187 -0.59 13.48 14.39
N VAL A 188 -0.82 12.26 13.89
CA VAL A 188 0.07 11.63 12.88
C VAL A 188 -0.01 12.34 11.54
N ARG A 189 -1.20 12.78 11.13
CA ARG A 189 -1.42 13.54 9.90
C ARG A 189 -0.77 14.92 9.95
N ASP A 190 -0.90 15.62 11.06
CA ASP A 190 -0.29 16.94 11.25
C ASP A 190 1.24 16.84 11.22
N PHE A 191 1.81 15.81 11.87
CA PHE A 191 3.24 15.53 11.73
C PHE A 191 3.62 15.26 10.27
N ALA A 192 2.86 14.44 9.53
CA ALA A 192 3.15 14.14 8.13
C ALA A 192 3.10 15.39 7.23
N HIS A 193 2.16 16.31 7.46
CA HIS A 193 2.11 17.59 6.75
C HIS A 193 3.34 18.44 7.01
N ARG A 194 3.70 18.64 8.28
CA ARG A 194 4.89 19.42 8.66
C ARG A 194 6.18 18.79 8.13
N PHE A 195 6.25 17.46 8.13
CA PHE A 195 7.35 16.70 7.55
C PHE A 195 7.49 17.00 6.06
N ALA A 196 6.37 16.96 5.31
CA ALA A 196 6.37 17.29 3.89
C ALA A 196 6.70 18.77 3.62
N GLU A 197 6.25 19.70 4.48
CA GLU A 197 6.59 21.12 4.38
C GLU A 197 8.08 21.39 4.56
N VAL A 198 8.75 20.71 5.50
CA VAL A 198 10.20 20.80 5.67
C VAL A 198 10.93 20.32 4.41
N LEU A 199 10.48 19.21 3.81
CA LEU A 199 11.07 18.72 2.56
C LEU A 199 10.86 19.70 1.40
N VAL A 200 9.64 20.22 1.24
CA VAL A 200 9.34 21.24 0.22
C VAL A 200 10.18 22.49 0.44
N ALA A 201 10.41 22.92 1.69
CA ALA A 201 11.28 24.05 1.98
C ALA A 201 12.75 23.79 1.60
N ARG A 202 13.24 22.55 1.75
CA ARG A 202 14.59 22.14 1.33
C ARG A 202 14.76 22.14 -0.20
N ASP A 203 13.72 21.83 -0.97
CA ASP A 203 13.76 21.91 -2.44
C ASP A 203 12.37 22.15 -3.07
N ARG A 204 12.02 23.42 -3.29
CA ARG A 204 10.72 23.85 -3.84
C ARG A 204 10.56 23.62 -5.34
N ASP A 205 11.67 23.44 -6.03
CA ASP A 205 11.73 23.20 -7.47
C ASP A 205 11.58 21.71 -7.78
N LEU A 206 11.90 20.84 -6.83
CA LEU A 206 11.69 19.39 -6.90
C LEU A 206 10.35 18.95 -6.31
N LEU A 207 9.91 19.52 -5.18
CA LEU A 207 8.85 18.95 -4.35
C LEU A 207 7.62 19.85 -4.21
N THR A 208 6.45 19.22 -4.04
CA THR A 208 5.21 19.94 -3.75
C THR A 208 4.23 19.12 -2.91
N THR A 209 3.44 19.80 -2.08
CA THR A 209 2.27 19.25 -1.36
C THR A 209 0.95 19.69 -2.01
N ALA A 210 1.00 20.27 -3.22
CA ALA A 210 -0.20 20.75 -3.91
C ALA A 210 -1.10 19.59 -4.39
N ALA A 211 -2.24 19.41 -3.70
CA ALA A 211 -3.20 18.36 -4.04
C ALA A 211 -3.73 18.46 -5.48
N ARG A 212 -3.96 19.68 -6.00
CA ARG A 212 -4.42 19.88 -7.39
C ARG A 212 -3.29 19.65 -8.38
N LYS A 213 -3.44 18.68 -9.29
CA LYS A 213 -2.45 18.35 -10.35
C LYS A 213 -1.96 19.57 -11.13
N ALA A 214 -2.85 20.47 -11.53
CA ALA A 214 -2.50 21.69 -12.26
C ALA A 214 -1.55 22.66 -11.51
N LYS A 215 -1.44 22.53 -10.18
CA LYS A 215 -0.52 23.35 -9.35
C LYS A 215 0.81 22.66 -9.07
N ARG A 216 1.00 21.42 -9.51
CA ARG A 216 2.22 20.65 -9.23
C ARG A 216 3.38 21.07 -10.14
N GLY A 217 3.09 21.46 -11.39
CA GLY A 217 4.13 21.67 -12.39
C GLY A 217 4.91 20.36 -12.61
N ASP A 218 6.23 20.45 -12.75
CA ASP A 218 7.08 19.28 -13.00
C ASP A 218 7.60 18.60 -11.71
N ARG A 219 7.02 18.97 -10.56
CA ARG A 219 7.46 18.54 -9.23
C ARG A 219 6.92 17.18 -8.84
N VAL A 220 7.63 16.51 -7.94
CA VAL A 220 7.18 15.31 -7.25
C VAL A 220 6.18 15.72 -6.17
N TYR A 221 4.99 15.13 -6.22
CA TYR A 221 3.96 15.34 -5.22
C TYR A 221 4.21 14.44 -4.01
N LEU A 222 4.36 15.05 -2.84
CA LEU A 222 4.40 14.35 -1.56
C LEU A 222 2.96 14.23 -1.03
N ASP A 223 2.34 13.08 -1.28
CA ASP A 223 0.99 12.79 -0.80
C ASP A 223 1.03 12.22 0.63
N VAL A 224 0.67 13.06 1.58
CA VAL A 224 0.52 12.70 2.99
C VAL A 224 -0.95 12.63 3.42
N ALA A 225 -1.90 12.84 2.49
CA ALA A 225 -3.33 12.81 2.79
C ALA A 225 -3.83 11.41 3.19
N ARG A 226 -3.04 10.37 2.90
CA ARG A 226 -3.32 8.97 3.28
C ARG A 226 -3.26 8.73 4.80
N ASN A 227 -2.72 9.66 5.57
CA ASN A 227 -2.58 9.56 7.03
C ASN A 227 -3.82 10.07 7.79
N ALA A 228 -5.00 10.13 7.17
CA ALA A 228 -6.25 10.46 7.86
C ALA A 228 -7.03 9.19 8.23
N TYR A 229 -7.95 9.30 9.19
CA TYR A 229 -8.83 8.20 9.59
C TYR A 229 -9.53 7.56 8.38
N ALA A 230 -9.63 6.24 8.39
CA ALA A 230 -10.25 5.42 7.34
C ALA A 230 -9.69 5.59 5.91
N GLN A 231 -8.58 6.33 5.72
CA GLN A 231 -7.84 6.33 4.47
C GLN A 231 -7.06 5.02 4.34
N THR A 232 -6.84 4.62 3.08
CA THR A 232 -6.22 3.35 2.75
C THR A 232 -5.02 3.52 1.84
N ALA A 233 -4.10 2.59 1.95
CA ALA A 233 -2.94 2.48 1.08
C ALA A 233 -2.78 1.05 0.55
N VAL A 234 -2.17 0.91 -0.63
CA VAL A 234 -1.83 -0.41 -1.16
C VAL A 234 -0.75 -1.04 -0.28
N PRO A 235 -0.99 -2.21 0.32
CA PRO A 235 -0.02 -2.86 1.20
C PRO A 235 1.17 -3.43 0.40
N PRO A 236 2.29 -3.75 1.06
CA PRO A 236 3.33 -4.62 0.51
C PRO A 236 2.76 -5.85 -0.21
N PHE A 237 3.35 -6.19 -1.35
CA PHE A 237 3.04 -7.35 -2.18
C PHE A 237 1.66 -7.36 -2.86
N ALA A 238 0.83 -6.33 -2.70
CA ALA A 238 -0.42 -6.24 -3.44
C ALA A 238 -0.18 -5.99 -4.94
N VAL A 239 -0.94 -6.70 -5.78
CA VAL A 239 -0.98 -6.49 -7.22
C VAL A 239 -1.69 -5.18 -7.53
N ARG A 240 -1.25 -4.47 -8.56
CA ARG A 240 -1.88 -3.26 -9.09
C ARG A 240 -2.66 -3.60 -10.35
N ALA A 241 -3.88 -3.08 -10.46
CA ALA A 241 -4.68 -3.15 -11.68
C ALA A 241 -4.11 -2.28 -12.82
N ARG A 242 -2.98 -2.72 -13.37
CA ARG A 242 -2.24 -2.09 -14.47
C ARG A 242 -1.72 -3.15 -15.43
N PRO A 243 -1.44 -2.80 -16.71
CA PRO A 243 -0.81 -3.72 -17.65
C PRO A 243 0.44 -4.39 -17.07
N GLY A 244 0.57 -5.70 -17.29
CA GLY A 244 1.67 -6.52 -16.76
C GLY A 244 1.52 -6.97 -15.30
N ALA A 245 0.41 -6.65 -14.63
CA ALA A 245 0.15 -7.00 -13.23
C ALA A 245 1.31 -6.65 -12.27
N PRO A 246 1.75 -5.37 -12.23
CA PRO A 246 2.85 -4.96 -11.38
C PRO A 246 2.46 -5.06 -9.90
N VAL A 247 3.45 -5.22 -9.05
CA VAL A 247 3.30 -5.45 -7.61
C VAL A 247 3.86 -4.27 -6.84
N SER A 248 3.18 -3.87 -5.77
CA SER A 248 3.75 -2.92 -4.81
C SER A 248 4.81 -3.62 -3.95
N MET A 249 6.05 -3.62 -4.42
CA MET A 249 7.10 -4.51 -3.92
C MET A 249 7.98 -3.81 -2.88
N PRO A 250 8.10 -4.34 -1.64
CA PRO A 250 9.16 -3.96 -0.72
C PRO A 250 10.55 -4.08 -1.34
N ILE A 251 11.37 -3.06 -1.14
CA ILE A 251 12.77 -3.01 -1.59
C ILE A 251 13.65 -2.46 -0.47
N THR A 252 14.97 -2.62 -0.60
CA THR A 252 15.93 -1.94 0.28
C THR A 252 16.13 -0.48 -0.18
N TRP A 253 16.76 0.34 0.67
CA TRP A 253 17.10 1.72 0.30
C TRP A 253 18.12 1.78 -0.84
N ASP A 254 19.09 0.87 -0.88
CA ASP A 254 20.09 0.78 -1.96
C ASP A 254 19.46 0.46 -3.32
N GLU A 255 18.31 -0.20 -3.32
CA GLU A 255 17.59 -0.57 -4.54
C GLU A 255 16.80 0.60 -5.15
N VAL A 256 16.58 1.71 -4.44
CA VAL A 256 15.83 2.86 -4.96
C VAL A 256 16.45 3.42 -6.24
N ASP A 257 17.78 3.40 -6.35
CA ASP A 257 18.52 3.94 -7.49
C ASP A 257 18.53 3.02 -8.72
N THR A 258 18.15 1.76 -8.56
CA THR A 258 18.25 0.75 -9.62
C THR A 258 16.88 0.21 -10.02
N VAL A 259 15.99 -0.02 -9.05
CA VAL A 259 14.66 -0.58 -9.28
C VAL A 259 13.71 0.47 -9.86
N ALA A 260 12.91 0.12 -10.86
CA ALA A 260 11.83 0.97 -11.36
C ALA A 260 10.49 0.70 -10.64
N PRO A 261 9.57 1.69 -10.52
CA PRO A 261 8.31 1.55 -9.79
C PRO A 261 7.37 0.41 -10.25
N GLN A 262 7.49 -0.10 -11.47
CA GLN A 262 6.68 -1.21 -12.01
C GLN A 262 7.52 -2.46 -12.34
N GLU A 263 8.77 -2.52 -11.90
CA GLU A 263 9.71 -3.59 -12.29
C GLU A 263 9.25 -4.99 -11.87
N PHE A 264 8.60 -5.07 -10.70
CA PHE A 264 8.12 -6.33 -10.17
C PHE A 264 6.68 -6.58 -10.62
N THR A 265 6.44 -7.77 -11.18
CA THR A 265 5.12 -8.29 -11.53
C THR A 265 4.80 -9.51 -10.68
N ILE A 266 3.58 -10.05 -10.75
CA ILE A 266 3.24 -11.27 -10.01
C ILE A 266 4.21 -12.42 -10.27
N ALA A 267 4.75 -12.52 -11.49
CA ALA A 267 5.67 -13.58 -11.90
C ALA A 267 7.07 -13.40 -11.30
N SER A 268 7.58 -12.17 -11.19
CA SER A 268 8.92 -11.90 -10.65
C SER A 268 8.91 -11.72 -9.12
N ALA A 269 7.84 -11.19 -8.55
CA ALA A 269 7.71 -10.91 -7.12
C ALA A 269 7.74 -12.20 -6.27
N ALA A 270 6.94 -13.21 -6.62
CA ALA A 270 6.93 -14.49 -5.88
C ALA A 270 8.30 -15.18 -5.92
N ARG A 271 8.96 -15.18 -7.09
CA ARG A 271 10.32 -15.72 -7.24
C ARG A 271 11.34 -14.96 -6.37
N ARG A 272 11.22 -13.63 -6.31
CA ARG A 272 12.11 -12.79 -5.50
C ARG A 272 11.95 -13.08 -4.01
N VAL A 273 10.72 -13.12 -3.50
CA VAL A 273 10.47 -13.45 -2.09
C VAL A 273 10.99 -14.85 -1.74
N LYS A 274 10.80 -15.83 -2.61
CA LYS A 274 11.33 -17.18 -2.40
C LYS A 274 12.86 -17.23 -2.31
N THR A 275 13.56 -16.35 -3.03
CA THR A 275 15.03 -16.36 -3.12
C THR A 275 15.72 -15.41 -2.15
N HIS A 276 15.12 -14.26 -1.84
CA HIS A 276 15.73 -13.20 -1.02
C HIS A 276 14.96 -12.91 0.27
N GLY A 277 13.76 -13.48 0.45
CA GLY A 277 12.87 -13.16 1.57
C GLY A 277 12.14 -11.82 1.40
N ASP A 278 11.45 -11.41 2.46
CA ASP A 278 10.82 -10.08 2.57
C ASP A 278 11.83 -9.04 3.10
N PRO A 279 12.20 -8.00 2.32
CA PRO A 279 13.03 -6.89 2.79
C PRO A 279 12.50 -6.19 4.05
N TRP A 280 11.19 -6.28 4.29
CA TRP A 280 10.50 -5.68 5.43
C TRP A 280 10.21 -6.68 6.57
N ALA A 281 10.75 -7.90 6.57
CA ALA A 281 10.46 -8.92 7.59
C ALA A 281 10.71 -8.43 9.03
N GLY A 282 11.59 -7.43 9.22
CA GLY A 282 11.89 -6.83 10.51
C GLY A 282 11.04 -5.61 10.90
N ILE A 283 10.13 -5.12 10.06
CA ILE A 283 9.49 -3.80 10.19
C ILE A 283 8.85 -3.57 11.57
N ALA A 284 8.20 -4.59 12.14
CA ALA A 284 7.56 -4.50 13.44
C ALA A 284 8.54 -4.20 14.60
N ARG A 285 9.81 -4.60 14.48
CA ARG A 285 10.86 -4.32 15.48
C ARG A 285 11.30 -2.86 15.49
N HIS A 286 10.97 -2.11 14.45
CA HIS A 286 11.31 -0.70 14.30
C HIS A 286 10.17 0.25 14.68
N ARG A 287 9.08 -0.25 15.28
CA ARG A 287 7.99 0.60 15.77
C ARG A 287 8.51 1.61 16.79
N GLN A 288 8.38 2.89 16.48
CA GLN A 288 8.87 4.00 17.29
C GLN A 288 7.71 4.90 17.72
N GLY A 289 7.84 5.55 18.87
CA GLY A 289 6.88 6.59 19.28
C GLY A 289 7.18 7.91 18.57
N LEU A 290 6.13 8.67 18.24
CA LEU A 290 6.26 9.84 17.37
C LEU A 290 6.71 11.12 18.10
N SER A 291 6.56 11.20 19.42
CA SER A 291 6.76 12.44 20.19
C SER A 291 8.18 13.04 20.05
N ARG A 292 9.23 12.21 20.13
CA ARG A 292 10.62 12.70 19.96
C ARG A 292 10.89 13.22 18.54
N ALA A 293 10.26 12.61 17.53
CA ALA A 293 10.38 13.05 16.15
C ALA A 293 9.62 14.37 15.93
N MET A 294 8.46 14.56 16.57
CA MET A 294 7.73 15.84 16.56
C MET A 294 8.58 16.98 17.12
N GLU A 295 9.20 16.79 18.30
CA GLU A 295 10.09 17.79 18.90
C GLU A 295 11.31 18.12 18.01
N ARG A 296 11.90 17.11 17.36
CA ARG A 296 13.01 17.31 16.42
C ARG A 296 12.56 18.08 15.18
N LEU A 297 11.40 17.75 14.64
CA LEU A 297 10.83 18.43 13.48
C LEU A 297 10.51 19.90 13.80
N GLU A 298 9.99 20.19 14.99
CA GLU A 298 9.79 21.56 15.48
C GLU A 298 11.05 22.40 15.45
N ARG A 299 12.17 21.85 15.93
CA ARG A 299 13.46 22.55 15.89
C ARG A 299 13.94 22.81 14.46
N LEU A 300 13.68 21.89 13.53
CA LEU A 300 14.03 22.05 12.11
C LEU A 300 13.14 23.08 11.40
N SER A 301 11.87 23.21 11.77
CA SER A 301 10.93 24.19 11.19
C SER A 301 11.04 25.58 11.81
N GLY A 302 11.59 25.70 13.02
CA GLY A 302 11.73 26.95 13.78
C GLY A 302 13.04 27.70 13.56
N THR A 303 13.86 27.27 12.59
CA THR A 303 15.10 27.95 12.15
C THR A 303 14.89 28.52 10.75
#